data_AF-A0A493T790-F1
#
_entry.id   AF-A0A493T790-F1
#
_cell.length_a   1.000
_cell.length_b   1.000
_cell.length_c   1.000
_cell.angle_alpha   90.00
_cell.angle_beta   90.00
_cell.angle_gamma   90.00
#
_symmetry.space_group_name_H-M   'P 1'
#
loop_
_entity.id
_entity.type
_entity.pdbx_description
1 polymer ?
#
loop_
_entity_poly.entity_id
_entity_poly.type
_entity_poly.pdbx_seq_one_letter_code
_entity_poly.pdbx_strand_id
1 'polypeptide(L)'
;MQISLGYSCICGNAGMGLSVQLTAVIFILMLVSTYQPIEGAGHDPLLVVDDYEDDGIRLKCFSERLFSQVQMLWTDSRGNNITGTPLTTGTSTANVSSSIVLKPGSGNSVSCKIIDKLLKTSTESSVVIADVFFPTTSPWLAAFVVILLLSVFLVIAAFYKLRVNNKATTRALNAQKEIQQDIDDLNHQLDELQKNFQKEIDDAMEKIDKARIELEFWKARSNAVNITLDQKYKHPSLCINEEKNRVKSSIQEENALKMMVAATEGFSENEHYWEVEVGDQSEWELGVFSQGKYILTDEEDVRNCKQCSVVAVFLDQKRKKLSFYDAEEKTSIGSIFYNLSGKLYPFFSPGSDGKWLGVRPVKTLNLLPSL
;
A
#
# COMPACT_ATOMS: atom_id res chain seq x y z
N MET A 1 21.66 19.01 -39.33
CA MET A 1 23.05 18.95 -39.82
C MET A 1 23.45 17.48 -39.80
N GLN A 2 23.76 16.92 -40.99
CA GLN A 2 24.42 15.62 -41.17
C GLN A 2 25.71 15.59 -40.29
N ILE A 3 26.27 14.45 -39.87
CA ILE A 3 27.00 13.49 -40.70
C ILE A 3 27.22 12.19 -39.90
N SER A 4 27.26 11.11 -40.68
CA SER A 4 27.37 9.70 -40.34
C SER A 4 28.81 9.17 -40.44
N LEU A 5 28.97 7.88 -40.09
CA LEU A 5 30.02 6.90 -40.44
C LEU A 5 31.24 6.87 -39.52
N GLY A 6 31.77 5.72 -39.10
CA GLY A 6 31.53 4.31 -39.43
C GLY A 6 32.52 3.44 -38.65
N TYR A 7 32.21 2.17 -38.37
CA TYR A 7 32.92 0.93 -38.79
C TYR A 7 33.10 0.05 -37.53
N SER A 8 33.06 -1.28 -37.48
CA SER A 8 32.81 -2.36 -38.44
C SER A 8 32.81 -3.72 -37.67
N CYS A 9 31.81 -4.57 -37.92
CA CYS A 9 31.78 -6.04 -38.12
C CYS A 9 32.48 -7.04 -37.12
N ILE A 10 32.26 -8.37 -37.06
CA ILE A 10 31.76 -9.44 -37.96
C ILE A 10 31.13 -10.62 -37.15
N CYS A 11 30.02 -11.15 -37.71
CA CYS A 11 29.40 -12.50 -37.81
C CYS A 11 29.58 -13.67 -36.80
N GLY A 12 28.49 -14.47 -36.70
CA GLY A 12 28.56 -15.92 -36.44
C GLY A 12 27.21 -16.60 -36.19
N ASN A 13 26.51 -16.98 -37.26
CA ASN A 13 25.23 -17.72 -37.31
C ASN A 13 25.45 -19.24 -37.05
N ALA A 14 24.48 -19.95 -36.44
CA ALA A 14 24.08 -21.34 -36.82
C ALA A 14 23.05 -21.95 -35.86
N GLY A 15 21.77 -21.97 -36.26
CA GLY A 15 20.79 -22.97 -35.82
C GLY A 15 20.65 -24.03 -36.92
N MET A 16 21.18 -25.24 -36.68
CA MET A 16 20.88 -26.47 -37.43
C MET A 16 19.46 -26.94 -37.03
N GLY A 17 18.58 -27.46 -37.87
CA GLY A 17 18.77 -28.32 -39.03
C GLY A 17 17.90 -29.57 -38.82
N LEU A 18 16.59 -29.45 -39.03
CA LEU A 18 15.67 -30.59 -39.20
C LEU A 18 15.06 -30.52 -40.60
N SER A 19 14.94 -31.68 -41.24
CA SER A 19 14.25 -31.93 -42.52
C SER A 19 15.04 -31.68 -43.80
N VAL A 20 16.09 -32.46 -44.06
CA VAL A 20 16.39 -33.00 -45.41
C VAL A 20 17.14 -34.32 -45.22
N GLN A 21 16.47 -35.47 -45.32
CA GLN A 21 17.05 -36.81 -45.57
C GLN A 21 15.92 -37.85 -45.67
N LEU A 22 15.05 -37.72 -46.67
CA LEU A 22 14.03 -38.75 -46.96
C LEU A 22 13.76 -38.97 -48.46
N THR A 23 14.62 -38.43 -49.34
CA THR A 23 14.46 -38.50 -50.80
C THR A 23 15.51 -39.35 -51.52
N ALA A 24 16.35 -40.10 -50.80
CA ALA A 24 17.45 -40.86 -51.43
C ALA A 24 17.27 -42.39 -51.47
N VAL A 25 16.16 -42.96 -50.98
CA VAL A 25 16.05 -44.44 -50.81
C VAL A 25 14.97 -45.09 -51.70
N ILE A 26 14.25 -44.33 -52.54
CA ILE A 26 13.12 -44.87 -53.34
C ILE A 26 13.47 -45.06 -54.85
N PHE A 27 14.73 -44.91 -55.25
CA PHE A 27 15.17 -45.09 -56.65
C PHE A 27 16.17 -46.23 -56.88
N ILE A 28 16.21 -47.23 -55.98
CA ILE A 28 16.81 -48.53 -56.25
C ILE A 28 15.74 -49.57 -55.95
N LEU A 29 14.85 -49.80 -56.92
CA LEU A 29 14.03 -51.01 -57.12
C LEU A 29 12.91 -50.68 -58.12
N MET A 30 13.28 -50.50 -59.39
CA MET A 30 12.38 -50.74 -60.50
C MET A 30 13.14 -51.52 -61.58
N LEU A 31 12.73 -52.78 -61.70
CA LEU A 31 12.71 -53.59 -62.92
C LEU A 31 14.07 -54.14 -63.35
N VAL A 32 14.46 -55.28 -62.76
CA VAL A 32 14.09 -56.63 -63.25
C VAL A 32 14.69 -56.85 -64.63
N SER A 33 15.97 -57.23 -64.64
CA SER A 33 16.50 -58.07 -65.72
C SER A 33 15.55 -59.24 -65.88
N THR A 34 14.94 -59.33 -67.05
CA THR A 34 14.27 -60.53 -67.54
C THR A 34 15.29 -61.64 -67.60
N TYR A 35 15.46 -62.37 -66.51
CA TYR A 35 16.22 -63.61 -66.48
C TYR A 35 15.22 -64.73 -66.78
N GLN A 36 15.21 -65.18 -68.03
CA GLN A 36 14.56 -66.43 -68.40
C GLN A 36 15.36 -67.58 -67.78
N PRO A 37 14.74 -68.52 -67.04
CA PRO A 37 15.45 -69.70 -66.57
C PRO A 37 15.70 -70.62 -67.77
N ILE A 38 16.98 -70.79 -68.12
CA ILE A 38 17.43 -71.83 -69.02
C ILE A 38 17.39 -73.15 -68.23
N GLU A 39 16.65 -74.13 -68.75
CA GLU A 39 16.65 -75.50 -68.23
C GLU A 39 18.09 -76.03 -68.19
N GLY A 40 18.55 -76.45 -67.00
CA GLY A 40 19.77 -77.25 -66.85
C GLY A 40 20.91 -76.70 -65.98
N ALA A 41 20.72 -75.61 -65.22
CA ALA A 41 21.72 -75.12 -64.26
C ALA A 41 21.19 -75.14 -62.82
N GLY A 42 21.95 -75.74 -61.89
CA GLY A 42 21.57 -75.76 -60.49
C GLY A 42 21.78 -74.40 -59.81
N HIS A 43 20.70 -73.72 -59.38
CA HIS A 43 20.75 -72.52 -58.51
C HIS A 43 20.90 -72.83 -57.01
N ASP A 44 21.89 -72.24 -56.34
CA ASP A 44 22.16 -72.36 -54.91
C ASP A 44 21.03 -71.78 -54.03
N PRO A 45 20.85 -72.22 -52.77
CA PRO A 45 19.77 -71.73 -51.91
C PRO A 45 19.91 -70.23 -51.55
N LEU A 46 18.80 -69.52 -51.43
CA LEU A 46 18.79 -68.11 -51.07
C LEU A 46 18.95 -67.95 -49.55
N LEU A 47 19.91 -67.14 -49.12
CA LEU A 47 20.13 -66.82 -47.71
C LEU A 47 19.79 -65.35 -47.45
N VAL A 48 18.91 -65.08 -46.48
CA VAL A 48 18.38 -63.74 -46.18
C VAL A 48 18.48 -63.45 -44.68
N VAL A 49 18.77 -62.20 -44.33
CA VAL A 49 18.66 -61.68 -42.96
C VAL A 49 17.19 -61.34 -42.69
N ASP A 50 16.58 -62.00 -41.71
CA ASP A 50 15.14 -61.94 -41.43
C ASP A 50 14.82 -60.87 -40.38
N ASP A 51 15.43 -60.93 -39.19
CA ASP A 51 15.20 -59.99 -38.07
C ASP A 51 16.34 -59.99 -37.03
N TYR A 52 16.26 -59.14 -36.01
CA TYR A 52 17.10 -59.15 -34.81
C TYR A 52 16.35 -59.77 -33.63
N GLU A 53 16.94 -60.78 -32.98
CA GLU A 53 16.29 -61.50 -31.87
C GLU A 53 17.32 -61.92 -30.83
N ASP A 54 17.02 -61.70 -29.55
CA ASP A 54 17.88 -62.04 -28.39
C ASP A 54 19.35 -61.59 -28.53
N ASP A 55 19.55 -60.30 -28.87
CA ASP A 55 20.87 -59.68 -29.15
C ASP A 55 21.66 -60.36 -30.29
N GLY A 56 20.96 -61.15 -31.12
CA GLY A 56 21.50 -61.87 -32.27
C GLY A 56 20.82 -61.49 -33.58
N ILE A 57 21.32 -62.07 -34.68
CA ILE A 57 20.79 -61.86 -36.04
C ILE A 57 20.13 -63.16 -36.50
N ARG A 58 18.85 -63.11 -36.85
CA ARG A 58 18.08 -64.24 -37.41
C ARG A 58 18.33 -64.33 -38.91
N LEU A 59 18.91 -65.44 -39.35
CA LEU A 59 19.09 -65.79 -40.76
C LEU A 59 18.04 -66.80 -41.20
N LYS A 60 17.60 -66.68 -42.45
CA LYS A 60 16.65 -67.59 -43.09
C LYS A 60 17.20 -68.10 -44.41
N CYS A 61 17.21 -69.43 -44.55
CA CYS A 61 17.58 -70.12 -45.77
C CYS A 61 16.31 -70.57 -46.48
N PHE A 62 16.23 -70.33 -47.79
CA PHE A 62 15.07 -70.59 -48.61
C PHE A 62 15.47 -71.18 -49.96
N SER A 63 14.70 -72.16 -50.46
CA SER A 63 14.86 -72.68 -51.81
C SER A 63 13.51 -72.83 -52.50
N GLU A 64 13.43 -72.35 -53.74
CA GLU A 64 12.26 -72.47 -54.62
C GLU A 64 12.22 -73.81 -55.36
N ARG A 65 13.24 -74.66 -55.19
CA ARG A 65 13.28 -75.97 -55.84
C ARG A 65 12.28 -76.93 -55.19
N LEU A 66 11.62 -77.71 -56.04
CA LEU A 66 10.78 -78.83 -55.63
C LEU A 66 11.66 -80.04 -55.35
N PHE A 67 11.59 -80.56 -54.13
CA PHE A 67 12.36 -81.72 -53.74
C PHE A 67 11.45 -82.85 -53.26
N SER A 68 11.83 -84.10 -53.56
CA SER A 68 11.05 -85.27 -53.17
C SER A 68 11.31 -85.67 -51.70
N GLN A 69 12.57 -85.61 -51.26
CA GLN A 69 12.95 -85.84 -49.86
C GLN A 69 14.22 -85.05 -49.48
N VAL A 70 14.05 -84.03 -48.64
CA VAL A 70 15.12 -83.09 -48.27
C VAL A 70 15.60 -83.25 -46.84
N GLN A 71 16.88 -82.94 -46.65
CA GLN A 71 17.44 -82.61 -45.34
C GLN A 71 18.20 -81.29 -45.45
N MET A 72 17.80 -80.30 -44.64
CA MET A 72 18.56 -79.06 -44.49
C MET A 72 19.52 -79.17 -43.31
N LEU A 73 20.72 -78.66 -43.53
CA LEU A 73 21.79 -78.66 -42.56
C LEU A 73 22.44 -77.29 -42.51
N TRP A 74 22.64 -76.78 -41.31
CA TRP A 74 23.44 -75.57 -41.10
C TRP A 74 24.83 -75.98 -40.67
N THR A 75 25.86 -75.38 -41.26
CA THR A 75 27.26 -75.65 -40.93
C THR A 75 28.00 -74.38 -40.54
N ASP A 76 28.91 -74.50 -39.57
CA ASP A 76 29.83 -73.43 -39.19
C ASP A 76 31.01 -73.31 -40.19
N SER A 77 31.90 -72.34 -39.98
CA SER A 77 33.14 -72.13 -40.75
C SER A 77 34.07 -73.35 -40.84
N ARG A 78 33.87 -74.34 -39.96
CA ARG A 78 34.66 -75.58 -39.88
C ARG A 78 33.89 -76.80 -40.41
N GLY A 79 32.69 -76.61 -40.95
CA GLY A 79 31.84 -77.67 -41.47
C GLY A 79 31.10 -78.48 -40.40
N ASN A 80 31.09 -78.03 -39.14
CA ASN A 80 30.36 -78.70 -38.07
C ASN A 80 28.88 -78.35 -38.13
N ASN A 81 28.02 -79.33 -37.85
CA ASN A 81 26.58 -79.16 -37.88
C ASN A 81 26.11 -78.32 -36.70
N ILE A 82 25.47 -77.18 -36.98
CA ILE A 82 24.81 -76.33 -36.00
C ILE A 82 23.30 -76.54 -36.06
N THR A 83 22.63 -76.39 -34.91
CA THR A 83 21.20 -76.68 -34.81
C THR A 83 20.39 -75.46 -35.25
N GLY A 84 19.67 -75.57 -36.37
CA GLY A 84 18.65 -74.61 -36.80
C GLY A 84 17.25 -75.01 -36.35
N THR A 85 16.24 -74.18 -36.66
CA THR A 85 14.83 -74.52 -36.41
C THR A 85 14.40 -75.78 -37.18
N PRO A 86 13.55 -76.66 -36.62
CA PRO A 86 13.10 -77.89 -37.29
C PRO A 86 12.37 -77.61 -38.61
N LEU A 87 12.50 -78.54 -39.57
CA LEU A 87 11.96 -78.45 -40.93
C LEU A 87 10.42 -78.33 -40.93
N THR A 88 9.87 -77.23 -41.44
CA THR A 88 8.44 -77.14 -41.76
C THR A 88 8.17 -77.83 -43.10
N THR A 89 7.74 -79.10 -43.05
CA THR A 89 7.40 -79.90 -44.25
C THR A 89 5.89 -80.06 -44.33
N GLY A 90 5.24 -79.27 -45.20
CA GLY A 90 3.83 -79.43 -45.58
C GLY A 90 3.73 -80.17 -46.92
N THR A 91 2.82 -81.14 -47.01
CA THR A 91 2.64 -82.08 -48.14
C THR A 91 2.37 -81.43 -49.50
N SER A 92 3.01 -82.00 -50.54
CA SER A 92 2.91 -81.78 -52.00
C SER A 92 2.97 -80.31 -52.48
N THR A 93 4.13 -79.96 -53.06
CA THR A 93 4.53 -78.66 -53.62
C THR A 93 4.51 -77.50 -52.61
N ALA A 94 5.48 -77.47 -51.69
CA ALA A 94 5.72 -76.32 -50.82
C ALA A 94 7.22 -76.06 -50.61
N ASN A 95 7.57 -74.77 -50.61
CA ASN A 95 8.92 -74.25 -50.54
C ASN A 95 9.60 -74.61 -49.20
N VAL A 96 10.88 -74.96 -49.24
CA VAL A 96 11.61 -75.43 -48.06
C VAL A 96 12.35 -74.25 -47.41
N SER A 97 12.12 -73.98 -46.12
CA SER A 97 12.81 -72.91 -45.39
C SER A 97 13.18 -73.26 -43.95
N SER A 98 14.32 -72.77 -43.47
CA SER A 98 14.82 -72.92 -42.10
C SER A 98 15.42 -71.61 -41.62
N SER A 99 15.43 -71.40 -40.31
CA SER A 99 16.09 -70.24 -39.69
C SER A 99 17.09 -70.64 -38.61
N ILE A 100 18.05 -69.76 -38.34
CA ILE A 100 19.00 -69.85 -37.23
C ILE A 100 19.27 -68.44 -36.68
N VAL A 101 19.51 -68.33 -35.38
CA VAL A 101 19.90 -67.07 -34.73
C VAL A 101 21.38 -67.14 -34.41
N LEU A 102 22.15 -66.18 -34.93
CA LEU A 102 23.57 -66.05 -34.67
C LEU A 102 23.81 -65.06 -33.53
N LYS A 103 24.69 -65.44 -32.61
CA LYS A 103 25.13 -64.58 -31.50
C LYS A 103 26.53 -64.03 -31.76
N PRO A 104 26.89 -62.86 -31.20
CA PRO A 104 28.24 -62.31 -31.33
C PRO A 104 29.30 -63.33 -30.88
N GLY A 105 30.38 -63.49 -31.67
CA GLY A 105 31.47 -64.43 -31.40
C GLY A 105 31.23 -65.90 -31.78
N SER A 106 30.13 -66.24 -32.44
CA SER A 106 29.79 -67.64 -32.82
C SER A 106 30.50 -68.20 -34.07
N GLY A 107 31.45 -67.46 -34.65
CA GLY A 107 32.20 -67.87 -35.84
C GLY A 107 31.57 -67.27 -37.11
N ASN A 108 32.33 -66.40 -37.76
CA ASN A 108 31.82 -65.37 -38.67
C ASN A 108 31.21 -65.89 -39.97
N SER A 109 31.18 -67.20 -40.24
CA SER A 109 30.60 -67.75 -41.46
C SER A 109 29.66 -68.90 -41.17
N VAL A 110 28.51 -68.88 -41.84
CA VAL A 110 27.50 -69.91 -41.74
C VAL A 110 27.07 -70.33 -43.13
N SER A 111 26.98 -71.64 -43.35
CA SER A 111 26.45 -72.18 -44.59
C SER A 111 25.14 -72.92 -44.35
N CYS A 112 24.24 -72.79 -45.32
CA CYS A 112 23.04 -73.60 -45.44
C CYS A 112 23.24 -74.63 -46.56
N LYS A 113 23.22 -75.91 -46.21
CA LYS A 113 23.36 -77.03 -47.12
C LYS A 113 22.05 -77.80 -47.24
N ILE A 114 21.55 -77.94 -48.46
CA ILE A 114 20.35 -78.71 -48.79
C ILE A 114 20.78 -80.00 -49.48
N ILE A 115 20.39 -81.15 -48.90
CA ILE A 115 20.74 -82.47 -49.41
C ILE A 115 19.48 -83.16 -49.92
N ASP A 116 19.48 -83.55 -51.20
CA ASP A 116 18.45 -84.40 -51.79
C ASP A 116 18.85 -85.88 -51.62
N LYS A 117 18.08 -86.63 -50.83
CA LYS A 117 18.39 -88.03 -50.52
C LYS A 117 18.19 -88.97 -51.70
N LEU A 118 17.32 -88.62 -52.64
CA LEU A 118 16.96 -89.46 -53.79
C LEU A 118 17.95 -89.28 -54.93
N LEU A 119 18.28 -88.02 -55.23
CA LEU A 119 19.17 -87.65 -56.34
C LEU A 119 20.66 -87.65 -55.93
N LYS A 120 20.97 -87.79 -54.64
CA LYS A 120 22.33 -87.71 -54.07
C LYS A 120 23.07 -86.42 -54.46
N THR A 121 22.34 -85.32 -54.64
CA THR A 121 22.90 -84.00 -54.91
C THR A 121 22.84 -83.13 -53.65
N SER A 122 23.80 -82.21 -53.52
CA SER A 122 23.76 -81.21 -52.46
C SER A 122 24.12 -79.83 -52.98
N THR A 123 23.38 -78.82 -52.54
CA THR A 123 23.63 -77.40 -52.84
C THR A 123 23.88 -76.64 -51.55
N GLU A 124 24.79 -75.67 -51.56
CA GLU A 124 25.23 -74.95 -50.37
C GLU A 124 25.38 -73.45 -50.65
N SER A 125 24.91 -72.61 -49.73
CA SER A 125 25.14 -71.17 -49.74
C SER A 125 25.68 -70.71 -48.40
N SER A 126 26.69 -69.84 -48.44
CA SER A 126 27.39 -69.35 -47.24
C SER A 126 27.35 -67.83 -47.16
N VAL A 127 27.21 -67.30 -45.95
CA VAL A 127 27.34 -65.86 -45.66
C VAL A 127 28.35 -65.64 -44.55
N VAL A 128 29.03 -64.50 -44.59
CA VAL A 128 29.93 -64.04 -43.52
C VAL A 128 29.33 -62.79 -42.89
N ILE A 129 29.14 -62.79 -41.56
CA ILE A 129 28.61 -61.64 -40.80
C ILE A 129 29.68 -61.16 -39.84
N ALA A 130 29.99 -59.86 -39.87
CA ALA A 130 30.95 -59.25 -38.95
C ALA A 130 30.29 -58.90 -37.61
N ASP A 131 31.06 -59.00 -36.52
CA ASP A 131 30.57 -58.71 -35.16
C ASP A 131 30.06 -57.27 -34.96
N VAL A 132 30.45 -56.36 -35.86
CA VAL A 132 30.03 -54.94 -35.87
C VAL A 132 28.52 -54.78 -36.11
N PHE A 133 27.87 -55.77 -36.70
CA PHE A 133 26.44 -55.72 -36.99
C PHE A 133 25.53 -56.18 -35.83
N PHE A 134 26.10 -56.61 -34.69
CA PHE A 134 25.31 -56.94 -33.49
C PHE A 134 25.00 -55.67 -32.65
N PRO A 135 23.76 -55.51 -32.15
CA PRO A 135 23.41 -54.39 -31.28
C PRO A 135 24.15 -54.51 -29.93
N THR A 136 24.75 -53.41 -29.45
CA THR A 136 25.38 -53.35 -28.11
C THR A 136 24.78 -52.22 -27.28
N THR A 137 24.27 -52.53 -26.08
CA THR A 137 23.76 -51.53 -25.12
C THR A 137 24.74 -51.36 -23.96
N SER A 138 25.26 -50.14 -23.76
CA SER A 138 26.24 -49.85 -22.69
C SER A 138 25.56 -49.66 -21.32
N PRO A 139 25.96 -50.40 -20.27
CA PRO A 139 25.42 -50.26 -18.92
C PRO A 139 25.54 -48.85 -18.33
N TRP A 140 26.54 -48.08 -18.75
CA TRP A 140 26.76 -46.71 -18.28
C TRP A 140 25.63 -45.77 -18.70
N LEU A 141 25.06 -45.94 -19.89
CA LEU A 141 23.94 -45.11 -20.36
C LEU A 141 22.70 -45.29 -19.49
N ALA A 142 22.41 -46.53 -19.06
CA ALA A 142 21.31 -46.82 -18.15
C ALA A 142 21.51 -46.13 -16.79
N ALA A 143 22.72 -46.18 -16.23
CA ALA A 143 23.04 -45.51 -14.96
C ALA A 143 22.91 -43.98 -15.07
N PHE A 144 23.38 -43.37 -16.16
CA PHE A 144 23.23 -41.93 -16.40
C PHE A 144 21.77 -41.51 -16.48
N VAL A 145 20.92 -42.28 -17.17
CA VAL A 145 19.48 -41.99 -17.26
C VAL A 145 18.82 -42.04 -15.89
N VAL A 146 19.13 -43.04 -15.05
CA VAL A 146 18.57 -43.16 -13.70
C VAL A 146 19.00 -41.98 -12.82
N ILE A 147 20.27 -41.59 -12.86
CA ILE A 147 20.78 -40.45 -12.10
C ILE A 147 20.11 -39.15 -12.55
N LEU A 148 19.93 -38.98 -13.87
CA LEU A 148 19.25 -37.81 -14.45
C LEU A 148 17.81 -37.74 -13.94
N LEU A 149 17.05 -38.84 -13.97
CA LEU A 149 15.68 -38.88 -13.44
C LEU A 149 15.60 -38.54 -11.95
N LEU A 150 16.53 -39.05 -11.14
CA LEU A 150 16.59 -38.75 -9.71
C LEU A 150 16.90 -37.27 -9.44
N SER A 151 17.85 -36.70 -10.18
CA SER A 151 18.18 -35.27 -10.08
C SER A 151 16.99 -34.37 -10.46
N VAL A 152 16.27 -34.72 -11.54
CA VAL A 152 15.04 -34.01 -11.94
C VAL A 152 13.98 -34.08 -10.85
N PHE A 153 13.77 -35.26 -10.25
CA PHE A 153 12.80 -35.43 -9.17
C PHE A 153 13.15 -34.55 -7.94
N LEU A 154 14.43 -34.48 -7.55
CA LEU A 154 14.87 -33.65 -6.44
C LEU A 154 14.67 -32.15 -6.73
N VAL A 155 14.94 -31.71 -7.96
CA VAL A 155 14.68 -30.32 -8.37
C VAL A 155 13.20 -29.99 -8.30
N ILE A 156 12.32 -30.89 -8.78
CA ILE A 156 10.86 -30.71 -8.71
C ILE A 156 10.40 -30.65 -7.25
N ALA A 157 10.87 -31.55 -6.39
CA ALA A 157 10.50 -31.57 -4.98
C ALA A 157 10.97 -30.30 -4.24
N ALA A 158 12.19 -29.84 -4.52
CA ALA A 158 12.72 -28.59 -3.99
C ALA A 158 11.88 -27.39 -4.45
N PHE A 159 11.54 -27.33 -5.74
CA PHE A 159 10.70 -26.26 -6.29
C PHE A 159 9.29 -26.26 -5.71
N TYR A 160 8.70 -27.45 -5.53
CA TYR A 160 7.40 -27.61 -4.88
C TYR A 160 7.43 -27.07 -3.44
N LYS A 161 8.43 -27.50 -2.66
CA LYS A 161 8.61 -27.03 -1.27
C LYS A 161 8.81 -25.52 -1.21
N LEU A 162 9.60 -24.96 -2.13
CA LEU A 162 9.86 -23.52 -2.22
C LEU A 162 8.59 -22.73 -2.53
N ARG A 163 7.77 -23.21 -3.49
CA ARG A 163 6.47 -22.59 -3.81
C ARG A 163 5.48 -22.66 -2.65
N VAL A 164 5.38 -23.80 -1.98
CA VAL A 164 4.48 -23.97 -0.82
C VAL A 164 4.89 -23.02 0.30
N ASN A 165 6.18 -22.95 0.62
CA ASN A 165 6.67 -22.04 1.67
C ASN A 165 6.43 -20.58 1.31
N ASN A 166 6.74 -20.16 0.07
CA ASN A 166 6.47 -18.79 -0.38
C ASN A 166 4.98 -18.46 -0.29
N LYS A 167 4.09 -19.39 -0.67
CA LYS A 167 2.63 -19.21 -0.55
C LYS A 167 2.19 -19.05 0.90
N ALA A 168 2.79 -19.79 1.84
CA ALA A 168 2.51 -19.65 3.27
C ALA A 168 2.97 -18.29 3.81
N THR A 169 4.18 -17.84 3.44
CA THR A 169 4.72 -16.52 3.82
C THR A 169 3.87 -15.37 3.27
N THR A 170 3.43 -15.44 2.01
CA THR A 170 2.54 -14.40 1.44
C THR A 170 1.19 -14.35 2.15
N ARG A 171 0.62 -15.49 2.55
CA ARG A 171 -0.63 -15.52 3.33
C ARG A 171 -0.46 -14.88 4.70
N ALA A 172 0.64 -15.20 5.40
CA ALA A 172 0.95 -14.60 6.70
C ALA A 172 1.16 -13.08 6.58
N LEU A 173 1.86 -12.62 5.54
CA LEU A 173 2.05 -11.19 5.28
C LEU A 173 0.74 -10.48 4.97
N ASN A 174 -0.15 -11.09 4.18
CA ASN A 174 -1.45 -10.50 3.86
C ASN A 174 -2.35 -10.41 5.09
N ALA A 175 -2.42 -11.48 5.90
CA ALA A 175 -3.17 -11.46 7.16
C ALA A 175 -2.63 -10.39 8.13
N GLN A 176 -1.31 -10.21 8.18
CA GLN A 176 -0.71 -9.14 8.99
C GLN A 176 -1.08 -7.74 8.46
N LYS A 177 -1.17 -7.55 7.14
CA LYS A 177 -1.60 -6.28 6.53
C LYS A 177 -3.06 -5.96 6.82
N GLU A 178 -3.93 -6.96 6.79
CA GLU A 178 -5.35 -6.80 7.18
C GLU A 178 -5.45 -6.33 8.64
N ILE A 179 -4.73 -6.98 9.55
CA ILE A 179 -4.68 -6.54 10.96
C ILE A 179 -4.13 -5.11 11.09
N GLN A 180 -3.09 -4.76 10.34
CA GLN A 180 -2.54 -3.40 10.38
C GLN A 180 -3.55 -2.37 9.87
N GLN A 181 -4.29 -2.70 8.81
CA GLN A 181 -5.31 -1.84 8.27
C GLN A 181 -6.45 -1.63 9.27
N ASP A 182 -6.88 -2.67 9.98
CA ASP A 182 -7.89 -2.56 11.03
C ASP A 182 -7.41 -1.70 12.20
N ILE A 183 -6.13 -1.81 12.58
CA ILE A 183 -5.50 -0.94 13.59
C ILE A 183 -5.52 0.52 13.13
N ASP A 184 -5.15 0.78 11.88
CA ASP A 184 -5.10 2.12 11.31
C ASP A 184 -6.50 2.74 11.23
N ASP A 185 -7.52 1.95 10.84
CA ASP A 185 -8.92 2.38 10.82
C ASP A 185 -9.45 2.67 12.22
N LEU A 186 -9.16 1.79 13.19
CA LEU A 186 -9.58 2.00 14.57
C LEU A 186 -8.90 3.22 15.21
N ASN A 187 -7.62 3.45 14.92
CA ASN A 187 -6.91 4.65 15.35
C ASN A 187 -7.53 5.91 14.72
N HIS A 188 -7.88 5.87 13.44
CA HIS A 188 -8.56 6.99 12.79
C HIS A 188 -9.92 7.29 13.46
N GLN A 189 -10.73 6.26 13.74
CA GLN A 189 -11.99 6.42 14.46
C GLN A 189 -11.78 6.98 15.87
N LEU A 190 -10.73 6.54 16.57
CA LEU A 190 -10.38 7.05 17.88
C LEU A 190 -9.99 8.54 17.82
N ASP A 191 -9.18 8.94 16.85
CA ASP A 191 -8.76 10.33 16.66
C ASP A 191 -9.96 11.23 16.32
N GLU A 192 -10.88 10.76 15.47
CA GLU A 192 -12.11 11.49 15.14
C GLU A 192 -13.01 11.66 16.37
N LEU A 193 -13.16 10.59 17.17
CA LEU A 193 -13.92 10.63 18.41
C LEU A 193 -13.28 11.59 19.43
N GLN A 194 -11.96 11.54 19.59
CA GLN A 194 -11.22 12.46 20.46
C GLN A 194 -11.39 13.91 20.03
N LYS A 195 -11.33 14.20 18.74
CA LYS A 195 -11.52 15.55 18.20
C LYS A 195 -12.92 16.09 18.45
N ASN A 196 -13.94 15.24 18.30
CA ASN A 196 -15.33 15.61 18.59
C ASN A 196 -15.52 15.91 20.07
N PHE A 197 -15.01 15.05 20.97
CA PHE A 197 -15.06 15.31 22.40
C PHE A 197 -14.31 16.58 22.80
N GLN A 198 -13.13 16.83 22.24
CA GLN A 198 -12.38 18.05 22.53
C GLN A 198 -13.16 19.30 22.10
N LYS A 199 -13.80 19.27 20.94
CA LYS A 199 -14.67 20.36 20.47
C LYS A 199 -15.84 20.61 21.42
N GLU A 200 -16.50 19.56 21.92
CA GLU A 200 -17.58 19.70 22.89
C GLU A 200 -17.11 20.31 24.21
N ILE A 201 -15.91 19.94 24.68
CA ILE A 201 -15.30 20.53 25.86
C ILE A 201 -15.02 22.01 25.64
N ASP A 202 -14.42 22.38 24.51
CA ASP A 202 -14.09 23.77 24.18
C ASP A 202 -15.37 24.63 24.10
N ASP A 203 -16.41 24.15 23.40
CA ASP A 203 -17.71 24.82 23.29
C ASP A 203 -18.40 24.98 24.67
N ALA A 204 -18.27 23.97 25.54
CA ALA A 204 -18.82 24.03 26.90
C ALA A 204 -18.03 25.01 27.78
N MET A 205 -16.70 25.02 27.67
CA MET A 205 -15.83 25.94 28.40
C MET A 205 -16.11 27.39 28.02
N GLU A 206 -16.30 27.69 26.73
CA GLU A 206 -16.67 29.04 26.27
C GLU A 206 -17.99 29.51 26.91
N LYS A 207 -19.01 28.64 26.92
CA LYS A 207 -20.31 28.94 27.55
C LYS A 207 -20.18 29.18 29.05
N ILE A 208 -19.38 28.37 29.75
CA ILE A 208 -19.11 28.54 31.19
C ILE A 208 -18.41 29.87 31.44
N ASP A 209 -17.40 30.21 30.65
CA ASP A 209 -16.63 31.45 30.82
C ASP A 209 -17.49 32.69 30.54
N LYS A 210 -18.34 32.65 29.51
CA LYS A 210 -19.32 33.69 29.25
C LYS A 210 -20.30 33.86 30.41
N ALA A 211 -20.86 32.76 30.92
CA ALA A 211 -21.78 32.79 32.06
C ALA A 211 -21.09 33.31 33.34
N ARG A 212 -19.81 32.96 33.55
CA ARG A 212 -19.01 33.45 34.68
C ARG A 212 -18.82 34.97 34.61
N ILE A 213 -18.45 35.51 33.45
CA ILE A 213 -18.27 36.96 33.26
C ILE A 213 -19.59 37.70 33.50
N GLU A 214 -20.68 37.22 32.91
CA GLU A 214 -22.01 37.81 33.11
C GLU A 214 -22.46 37.74 34.58
N LEU A 215 -22.18 36.64 35.28
CA LEU A 215 -22.48 36.52 36.71
C LEU A 215 -21.71 37.55 37.55
N GLU A 216 -20.41 37.74 37.28
CA GLU A 216 -19.61 38.75 37.98
C GLU A 216 -20.14 40.17 37.71
N PHE A 217 -20.58 40.46 36.48
CA PHE A 217 -21.27 41.71 36.16
C PHE A 217 -22.55 41.89 36.97
N TRP A 218 -23.41 40.87 37.08
CA TRP A 218 -24.65 40.97 37.85
C TRP A 218 -24.40 41.14 39.36
N LYS A 219 -23.37 40.50 39.91
CA LYS A 219 -22.95 40.72 41.31
C LYS A 219 -22.43 42.14 41.52
N ALA A 220 -21.67 42.68 40.58
CA ALA A 220 -21.25 44.08 40.64
C ALA A 220 -22.48 45.00 40.60
N ARG A 221 -23.37 44.79 39.62
CA ARG A 221 -24.60 45.57 39.41
C ARG A 221 -25.59 45.50 40.57
N SER A 222 -25.60 44.44 41.37
CA SER A 222 -26.46 44.38 42.57
C SER A 222 -26.05 45.39 43.66
N ASN A 223 -24.82 45.92 43.59
CA ASN A 223 -24.32 46.98 44.45
C ASN A 223 -24.53 48.39 43.84
N ALA A 224 -25.53 48.54 42.98
CA ALA A 224 -25.81 49.80 42.29
C ALA A 224 -26.17 50.93 43.26
N VAL A 225 -25.57 52.09 43.03
CA VAL A 225 -25.80 53.33 43.78
C VAL A 225 -26.17 54.48 42.85
N ASN A 226 -26.91 55.44 43.38
CA ASN A 226 -27.17 56.69 42.68
C ASN A 226 -25.96 57.61 42.81
N ILE A 227 -25.55 58.21 41.71
CA ILE A 227 -24.46 59.18 41.65
C ILE A 227 -25.00 60.51 41.17
N THR A 228 -24.55 61.61 41.78
CA THR A 228 -24.94 62.98 41.45
C THR A 228 -23.70 63.82 41.20
N LEU A 229 -23.61 64.47 40.03
CA LEU A 229 -22.49 65.34 39.70
C LEU A 229 -22.48 66.60 40.58
N ASP A 230 -21.35 66.88 41.24
CA ASP A 230 -21.21 68.00 42.17
C ASP A 230 -20.77 69.28 41.44
N GLN A 231 -21.68 70.26 41.38
CA GLN A 231 -21.43 71.57 40.76
C GLN A 231 -20.34 72.38 41.47
N LYS A 232 -20.08 72.13 42.76
CA LYS A 232 -19.08 72.85 43.56
C LYS A 232 -17.66 72.39 43.22
N TYR A 233 -17.49 71.12 42.89
CA TYR A 233 -16.18 70.49 42.62
C TYR A 233 -16.05 70.09 41.15
N LYS A 234 -16.35 71.04 40.27
CA LYS A 234 -16.15 70.92 38.82
C LYS A 234 -15.09 71.87 38.31
N HIS A 235 -14.44 71.49 37.22
CA HIS A 235 -13.58 72.39 36.47
C HIS A 235 -14.39 73.57 35.86
N PRO A 236 -13.88 74.82 35.85
CA PRO A 236 -14.59 75.99 35.33
C PRO A 236 -15.09 75.85 33.88
N SER A 237 -14.34 75.11 33.06
CA SER A 237 -14.67 74.82 31.65
C SER A 237 -15.65 73.66 31.45
N LEU A 238 -16.34 73.21 32.50
CA LEU A 238 -17.37 72.17 32.42
C LEU A 238 -18.79 72.73 32.62
N CYS A 239 -19.69 72.28 31.76
CA CYS A 239 -21.11 72.55 31.86
C CYS A 239 -21.84 71.30 32.37
N ILE A 240 -22.61 71.44 33.45
CA ILE A 240 -23.45 70.37 34.00
C ILE A 240 -24.91 70.64 33.64
N ASN A 241 -25.60 69.61 33.16
CA ASN A 241 -27.05 69.57 33.08
C ASN A 241 -27.55 68.76 34.27
N GLU A 242 -28.10 69.45 35.28
CA GLU A 242 -28.55 68.82 36.53
C GLU A 242 -29.75 67.89 36.32
N GLU A 243 -30.74 68.32 35.51
CA GLU A 243 -31.96 67.53 35.26
C GLU A 243 -31.67 66.17 34.63
N LYS A 244 -30.64 66.10 33.77
CA LYS A 244 -30.24 64.87 33.08
C LYS A 244 -29.00 64.21 33.69
N ASN A 245 -28.42 64.81 34.73
CA ASN A 245 -27.18 64.37 35.38
C ASN A 245 -26.04 64.11 34.37
N ARG A 246 -25.76 65.11 33.53
CA ARG A 246 -24.75 65.03 32.47
C ARG A 246 -23.73 66.16 32.54
N VAL A 247 -22.51 65.91 32.07
CA VAL A 247 -21.42 66.88 31.97
C VAL A 247 -20.83 66.89 30.56
N LYS A 248 -20.39 68.06 30.09
CA LYS A 248 -19.60 68.20 28.86
C LYS A 248 -18.57 69.31 28.98
N SER A 249 -17.58 69.29 28.11
CA SER A 249 -16.67 70.43 27.94
C SER A 249 -17.38 71.64 27.32
N SER A 250 -17.07 72.83 27.82
CA SER A 250 -17.44 74.10 27.21
C SER A 250 -16.41 74.60 26.19
N ILE A 251 -15.22 73.99 26.16
CA ILE A 251 -14.09 74.38 25.31
C ILE A 251 -13.74 73.20 24.38
N GLN A 252 -13.50 73.50 23.11
CA GLN A 252 -13.08 72.54 22.09
C GLN A 252 -11.59 72.75 21.76
N GLU A 253 -10.71 72.48 22.73
CA GLU A 253 -9.26 72.58 22.56
C GLU A 253 -8.61 71.20 22.80
N GLU A 254 -7.84 70.72 21.81
CA GLU A 254 -7.20 69.39 21.82
C GLU A 254 -6.09 69.23 22.87
N ASN A 255 -5.57 70.32 23.45
CA ASN A 255 -4.45 70.31 24.40
C ASN A 255 -4.82 70.82 25.81
N ALA A 256 -6.10 70.80 26.16
CA ALA A 256 -6.55 71.27 27.47
C ALA A 256 -6.13 70.31 28.60
N LEU A 257 -5.78 70.88 29.77
CA LEU A 257 -5.61 70.10 31.01
C LEU A 257 -6.87 69.29 31.30
N LYS A 258 -6.69 68.09 31.88
CA LYS A 258 -7.77 67.17 32.22
C LYS A 258 -8.88 67.85 33.04
N MET A 259 -10.06 67.95 32.44
CA MET A 259 -11.22 68.63 33.03
C MET A 259 -12.07 67.62 33.79
N MET A 260 -12.12 67.73 35.12
CA MET A 260 -12.80 66.75 35.97
C MET A 260 -13.96 67.38 36.74
N VAL A 261 -15.00 66.58 36.97
CA VAL A 261 -16.05 66.85 37.95
C VAL A 261 -16.17 65.67 38.90
N ALA A 262 -16.29 65.96 40.19
CA ALA A 262 -16.52 65.00 41.26
C ALA A 262 -18.01 64.65 41.42
N ALA A 263 -18.31 63.45 41.91
CA ALA A 263 -19.61 63.13 42.48
C ALA A 263 -19.77 63.71 43.90
N THR A 264 -21.01 63.94 44.30
CA THR A 264 -21.38 64.38 45.65
C THR A 264 -21.24 63.22 46.64
N GLU A 265 -21.60 62.01 46.20
CA GLU A 265 -21.47 60.78 46.94
C GLU A 265 -20.01 60.33 46.98
N GLY A 266 -19.59 59.83 48.14
CA GLY A 266 -18.29 59.19 48.27
C GLY A 266 -18.35 58.04 49.23
N PHE A 267 -17.45 57.10 49.05
CA PHE A 267 -17.52 55.77 49.62
C PHE A 267 -16.26 55.52 50.45
N SER A 268 -16.43 55.05 51.68
CA SER A 268 -15.31 54.69 52.56
C SER A 268 -15.12 53.18 52.71
N GLU A 269 -16.19 52.41 52.47
CA GLU A 269 -16.27 50.96 52.68
C GLU A 269 -17.25 50.36 51.67
N ASN A 270 -17.35 49.03 51.63
CA ASN A 270 -18.23 48.23 50.76
C ASN A 270 -17.93 48.31 49.27
N GLU A 271 -18.74 47.59 48.51
CA GLU A 271 -18.73 47.53 47.06
C GLU A 271 -19.78 48.49 46.50
N HIS A 272 -19.44 49.24 45.45
CA HIS A 272 -20.35 50.22 44.84
C HIS A 272 -20.27 50.15 43.33
N TYR A 273 -21.42 50.28 42.67
CA TYR A 273 -21.55 50.19 41.23
C TYR A 273 -22.31 51.38 40.65
N TRP A 274 -21.82 51.94 39.55
CA TRP A 274 -22.55 52.96 38.80
C TRP A 274 -22.28 52.84 37.29
N GLU A 275 -23.15 53.43 36.48
CA GLU A 275 -23.08 53.36 35.01
C GLU A 275 -23.00 54.75 34.40
N VAL A 276 -22.24 54.86 33.32
CA VAL A 276 -21.94 56.12 32.64
C VAL A 276 -22.15 55.98 31.14
N GLU A 277 -23.09 56.74 30.60
CA GLU A 277 -23.35 56.89 29.18
C GLU A 277 -22.22 57.72 28.55
N VAL A 278 -21.33 57.03 27.84
CA VAL A 278 -20.22 57.63 27.06
C VAL A 278 -20.62 57.82 25.60
N GLY A 279 -21.57 57.03 25.08
CA GLY A 279 -22.02 57.11 23.70
C GLY A 279 -20.93 56.70 22.71
N ASP A 280 -20.76 57.49 21.65
CA ASP A 280 -19.72 57.31 20.61
C ASP A 280 -18.51 58.25 20.83
N GLN A 281 -18.26 58.65 22.09
CA GLN A 281 -17.12 59.48 22.47
C GLN A 281 -15.82 58.67 22.38
N SER A 282 -14.81 59.21 21.69
CA SER A 282 -13.48 58.61 21.59
C SER A 282 -12.57 58.96 22.78
N GLU A 283 -12.92 60.01 23.52
CA GLU A 283 -12.14 60.53 24.63
C GLU A 283 -13.05 60.77 25.84
N TRP A 284 -12.79 60.03 26.91
CA TRP A 284 -13.43 60.20 28.22
C TRP A 284 -12.59 59.46 29.25
N GLU A 285 -12.64 59.90 30.50
CA GLU A 285 -11.95 59.22 31.58
C GLU A 285 -12.86 59.14 32.81
N LEU A 286 -12.91 57.94 33.38
CA LEU A 286 -13.71 57.61 34.55
C LEU A 286 -12.81 57.08 35.65
N GLY A 287 -13.21 57.33 36.90
CA GLY A 287 -12.45 56.80 38.01
C GLY A 287 -12.91 57.30 39.36
N VAL A 288 -12.00 57.25 40.33
CA VAL A 288 -12.25 57.72 41.69
C VAL A 288 -11.11 58.62 42.15
N PHE A 289 -11.43 59.62 42.97
CA PHE A 289 -10.46 60.50 43.62
C PHE A 289 -10.56 60.41 45.14
N SER A 290 -9.42 60.57 45.81
CA SER A 290 -9.33 60.75 47.26
C SER A 290 -8.09 61.59 47.58
N GLN A 291 -8.26 62.58 48.46
CA GLN A 291 -7.16 63.38 49.04
C GLN A 291 -6.16 63.94 48.00
N GLY A 292 -6.67 64.45 46.87
CA GLY A 292 -5.84 65.04 45.82
C GLY A 292 -5.14 64.04 44.90
N LYS A 293 -5.44 62.74 45.02
CA LYS A 293 -5.01 61.69 44.10
C LYS A 293 -6.21 61.09 43.39
N TYR A 294 -6.02 60.65 42.16
CA TYR A 294 -7.05 59.96 41.38
C TYR A 294 -6.52 58.64 40.82
N ILE A 295 -7.44 57.68 40.65
CA ILE A 295 -7.24 56.42 39.93
C ILE A 295 -8.25 56.43 38.81
N LEU A 296 -7.82 56.13 37.59
CA LEU A 296 -8.65 56.19 36.41
C LEU A 296 -8.40 54.99 35.51
N THR A 297 -9.29 54.78 34.54
CA THR A 297 -9.16 53.74 33.51
C THR A 297 -7.82 53.86 32.76
N ASP A 298 -7.20 52.74 32.39
CA ASP A 298 -5.99 52.78 31.56
C ASP A 298 -6.35 53.23 30.13
N GLU A 299 -5.51 54.03 29.47
CA GLU A 299 -5.72 54.45 28.08
C GLU A 299 -5.81 53.25 27.12
N GLU A 300 -5.16 52.13 27.44
CA GLU A 300 -5.27 50.89 26.66
C GLU A 300 -6.64 50.19 26.86
N ASP A 301 -7.15 50.17 28.10
CA ASP A 301 -8.47 49.63 28.44
C ASP A 301 -9.60 50.45 27.80
N VAL A 302 -9.48 51.79 27.80
CA VAL A 302 -10.43 52.70 27.12
C VAL A 302 -10.41 52.48 25.60
N ARG A 303 -9.24 52.23 25.00
CA ARG A 303 -9.10 51.93 23.55
C ARG A 303 -9.69 50.58 23.15
N ASN A 304 -9.77 49.61 24.05
CA ASN A 304 -10.46 48.35 23.80
C ASN A 304 -12.00 48.52 23.82
N CYS A 305 -12.50 49.63 24.36
CA CYS A 305 -13.90 49.98 24.48
C CYS A 305 -14.46 50.83 23.32
N LYS A 306 -13.95 50.69 22.09
CA LYS A 306 -14.30 51.56 20.93
C LYS A 306 -15.78 51.59 20.55
N GLN A 307 -16.60 50.67 21.05
CA GLN A 307 -18.04 50.57 20.78
C GLN A 307 -18.90 50.61 22.04
N CYS A 308 -18.30 50.79 23.21
CA CYS A 308 -19.03 50.80 24.48
C CYS A 308 -19.90 52.06 24.54
N SER A 309 -21.22 51.91 24.47
CA SER A 309 -22.13 53.05 24.62
C SER A 309 -22.32 53.43 26.09
N VAL A 310 -22.21 52.44 26.99
CA VAL A 310 -22.29 52.64 28.44
C VAL A 310 -21.21 51.84 29.16
N VAL A 311 -20.44 52.54 29.99
CA VAL A 311 -19.40 51.96 30.81
C VAL A 311 -19.86 51.90 32.25
N ALA A 312 -19.80 50.72 32.84
CA ALA A 312 -20.01 50.52 34.25
C ALA A 312 -18.70 50.56 35.02
N VAL A 313 -18.75 51.13 36.22
CA VAL A 313 -17.62 51.20 37.15
C VAL A 313 -18.01 50.49 38.43
N PHE A 314 -17.17 49.57 38.87
CA PHE A 314 -17.32 48.82 40.11
C PHE A 314 -16.14 49.07 41.03
N LEU A 315 -16.44 49.65 42.19
CA LEU A 315 -15.48 49.95 43.24
C LEU A 315 -15.55 48.86 44.31
N ASP A 316 -14.54 48.01 44.38
CA ASP A 316 -14.35 47.02 45.45
C ASP A 316 -13.33 47.54 46.46
N GLN A 317 -13.83 48.14 47.55
CA GLN A 317 -12.98 48.68 48.60
C GLN A 317 -12.24 47.63 49.41
N LYS A 318 -12.79 46.41 49.48
CA LYS A 318 -12.23 45.31 50.26
C LYS A 318 -11.00 44.73 49.56
N ARG A 319 -11.08 44.54 48.24
CA ARG A 319 -9.96 44.08 47.41
C ARG A 319 -9.10 45.21 46.87
N LYS A 320 -9.47 46.47 47.15
CA LYS A 320 -8.81 47.68 46.64
C LYS A 320 -8.68 47.64 45.11
N LYS A 321 -9.80 47.35 44.46
CA LYS A 321 -9.88 47.11 43.02
C LYS A 321 -10.97 47.99 42.41
N LEU A 322 -10.65 48.62 41.29
CA LEU A 322 -11.58 49.36 40.46
C LEU A 322 -11.73 48.59 39.14
N SER A 323 -12.93 48.12 38.84
CA SER A 323 -13.23 47.32 37.66
C SER A 323 -14.17 48.07 36.71
N PHE A 324 -13.96 47.87 35.42
CA PHE A 324 -14.73 48.51 34.35
C PHE A 324 -15.40 47.45 33.49
N TYR A 325 -16.66 47.66 33.13
CA TYR A 325 -17.44 46.73 32.30
C TYR A 325 -18.17 47.47 31.18
N ASP A 326 -18.35 46.82 30.04
CA ASP A 326 -19.34 47.23 29.06
C ASP A 326 -20.70 46.82 29.63
N ALA A 327 -21.56 47.79 29.92
CA ALA A 327 -22.83 47.51 30.58
C ALA A 327 -23.89 46.95 29.63
N GLU A 328 -23.75 47.15 28.31
CA GLU A 328 -24.65 46.61 27.31
C GLU A 328 -24.30 45.15 27.00
N GLU A 329 -23.01 44.88 26.76
CA GLU A 329 -22.52 43.54 26.46
C GLU A 329 -22.28 42.69 27.72
N LYS A 330 -22.26 43.32 28.90
CA LYS A 330 -22.01 42.70 30.22
C LYS A 330 -20.64 42.04 30.31
N THR A 331 -19.65 42.60 29.63
CA THR A 331 -18.28 42.07 29.54
C THR A 331 -17.30 42.93 30.35
N SER A 332 -16.18 42.35 30.78
CA SER A 332 -15.13 43.09 31.48
C SER A 332 -14.28 43.86 30.48
N ILE A 333 -14.09 45.16 30.74
CA ILE A 333 -13.16 46.01 29.98
C ILE A 333 -11.75 45.88 30.57
N GLY A 334 -11.65 46.01 31.90
CA GLY A 334 -10.37 46.11 32.57
C GLY A 334 -10.50 46.25 34.08
N SER A 335 -9.38 46.24 34.79
CA SER A 335 -9.36 46.37 36.24
C SER A 335 -8.03 46.85 36.77
N ILE A 336 -8.09 47.74 37.74
CA ILE A 336 -6.92 48.39 38.31
C ILE A 336 -6.95 48.22 39.82
N PHE A 337 -5.84 47.77 40.38
CA PHE A 337 -5.64 47.75 41.83
C PHE A 337 -5.09 49.08 42.30
N TYR A 338 -5.54 49.51 43.47
CA TYR A 338 -5.16 50.79 44.03
C TYR A 338 -4.73 50.69 45.48
N ASN A 339 -4.02 51.71 45.96
CA ASN A 339 -3.59 51.79 47.35
C ASN A 339 -4.02 53.12 48.04
N LEU A 340 -5.05 53.76 47.51
CA LEU A 340 -5.69 54.91 48.15
C LEU A 340 -6.51 54.47 49.37
N SER A 341 -6.45 55.32 50.38
CA SER A 341 -7.17 55.18 51.65
C SER A 341 -8.14 56.34 51.83
N GLY A 342 -9.09 56.16 52.75
CA GLY A 342 -10.13 57.15 53.02
C GLY A 342 -11.29 57.10 52.03
N LYS A 343 -12.09 58.16 52.03
CA LYS A 343 -13.31 58.27 51.25
C LYS A 343 -12.99 58.54 49.78
N LEU A 344 -13.39 57.63 48.91
CA LEU A 344 -13.23 57.68 47.46
C LEU A 344 -14.49 58.24 46.81
N TYR A 345 -14.32 59.18 45.91
CA TYR A 345 -15.41 59.86 45.23
C TYR A 345 -15.28 59.59 43.74
N PRO A 346 -16.34 59.12 43.06
CA PRO A 346 -16.35 59.03 41.61
C PRO A 346 -16.01 60.38 40.97
N PHE A 347 -15.27 60.34 39.86
CA PHE A 347 -15.10 61.50 39.01
C PHE A 347 -15.38 61.16 37.55
N PHE A 348 -15.66 62.20 36.78
CA PHE A 348 -16.00 62.14 35.38
C PHE A 348 -15.21 63.20 34.63
N SER A 349 -14.57 62.81 33.53
CA SER A 349 -13.85 63.71 32.64
C SER A 349 -14.36 63.51 31.21
N PRO A 350 -15.22 64.42 30.70
CA PRO A 350 -15.63 64.37 29.31
C PRO A 350 -14.50 64.82 28.38
N GLY A 351 -14.47 64.30 27.17
CA GLY A 351 -13.54 64.71 26.13
C GLY A 351 -13.75 66.15 25.64
N SER A 352 -12.85 66.57 24.74
CA SER A 352 -12.87 67.91 24.14
C SER A 352 -13.89 68.07 23.01
N ASP A 353 -14.55 66.99 22.59
CA ASP A 353 -15.48 66.94 21.45
C ASP A 353 -16.84 67.63 21.70
N GLY A 354 -17.10 68.07 22.94
CA GLY A 354 -18.32 68.76 23.35
C GLY A 354 -19.55 67.84 23.46
N LYS A 355 -19.38 66.52 23.41
CA LYS A 355 -20.43 65.54 23.67
C LYS A 355 -20.71 65.40 25.17
N TRP A 356 -21.88 64.87 25.49
CA TRP A 356 -22.35 64.74 26.87
C TRP A 356 -21.98 63.38 27.44
N LEU A 357 -21.25 63.39 28.56
CA LEU A 357 -21.05 62.24 29.43
C LEU A 357 -22.15 62.24 30.51
N GLY A 358 -22.91 61.16 30.66
CA GLY A 358 -24.07 61.12 31.54
C GLY A 358 -24.05 59.99 32.56
N VAL A 359 -24.46 60.24 33.80
CA VAL A 359 -24.68 59.16 34.77
C VAL A 359 -26.03 58.49 34.46
N ARG A 360 -26.01 57.17 34.21
CA ARG A 360 -27.21 56.39 33.93
C ARG A 360 -27.86 55.90 35.23
N PRO A 361 -29.14 56.19 35.48
CA PRO A 361 -29.85 55.62 36.62
C PRO A 361 -29.94 54.10 36.51
N VAL A 362 -29.43 53.39 37.52
CA VAL A 362 -29.48 51.93 37.57
C VAL A 362 -30.64 51.51 38.47
N LYS A 363 -31.63 50.81 37.92
CA LYS A 363 -32.65 50.16 38.73
C LYS A 363 -32.03 48.95 39.41
N THR A 364 -32.00 48.94 40.74
CA THR A 364 -31.67 47.74 41.51
C THR A 364 -32.73 46.68 41.23
N LEU A 365 -32.32 45.55 40.65
CA LEU A 365 -33.19 44.37 40.64
C LEU A 365 -33.28 43.87 42.08
N ASN A 366 -34.46 43.97 42.68
CA ASN A 366 -34.79 43.20 43.87
C ASN A 366 -34.75 41.72 43.45
N LEU A 367 -33.61 41.06 43.64
CA LEU A 367 -33.46 39.62 43.49
C LEU A 367 -34.15 38.92 44.66
N LEU A 368 -35.49 38.94 44.67
CA LEU A 368 -36.26 37.93 45.35
C LEU A 368 -36.90 37.06 44.27
N PRO A 369 -36.46 35.80 44.09
CA PRO A 369 -37.28 34.86 43.36
C PRO A 369 -38.58 34.69 44.14
N SER A 370 -39.72 34.87 43.46
CA SER A 370 -41.01 34.45 43.99
C SER A 370 -40.95 32.95 44.23
N LEU A 371 -41.13 32.55 45.50
CA LEU A 371 -41.25 31.17 45.94
C LEU A 371 -42.54 30.52 45.43
#